data_AF-A0A4P6HGS3-F1
#
_entry.id   AF-A0A4P6HGS3-F1
#
_cell.length_a   1.000
_cell.length_b   1.000
_cell.length_c   1.000
_cell.angle_alpha   90.00
_cell.angle_beta   90.00
_cell.angle_gamma   90.00
#
_symmetry.space_group_name_H-M   'P 1'
#
loop_
_entity.id
_entity.type
_entity.pdbx_description
1 polymer ?
#
loop_
_entity_poly.entity_id
_entity_poly.type
_entity_poly.pdbx_seq_one_letter_code
_entity_poly.pdbx_strand_id
1 'polypeptide(L)'
;MTLFRRLVLLVAALTCLSATALAAEVKTFAVAPFTVHGPEKYQYLSQGVQSMLESRMNWPGHLAPMDKAKAGAKLAKAPASEAEAKKTAAELGVDFLAYGSVTISGEQASVDIMVVGRDGKKWPKSLSAKIADLIPAMERTAQALNNEIFQRPSQAASGSQGGAPGSQLNSDFVVNQTGADGQKAYLNPSFRYAGPTETAGVWRSQSMPLVSRGIAIADFNGDGQQEVAILAQNSVEVFNYKDRQLMPIAKYATSPNLNLLNVSAMDINGDGKAEIIVSTSYFKEPRSFILSLEGNKLTELYKDIKLYLNVAAVAPDFNRQLVGSKGETKELFVPGVHNVIFAGGQPQLSTRLPLPTKANPFNFAYLPEKSGYKVLINDDQDRIVVYTAKGERIAATEEQYCGSAIGLEYDPLMAPMEKPKTDHLWTYYYIPLPMIVANLDKDDRYEVLVSKNISLAAQFFETFRTFSQGEIHALYWDGVGMNLLWKTRRIKGTVTGYALADIDNDGQKEMVVCLNTWPGAAGVYARRTIVLAYKLDASGMSQPGEFGIDKEAGE
;
A
#
# COMPACT_ATOMS: atom_id res chain seq x y z
N MET A 1 53.56 55.14 -14.36
CA MET A 1 52.16 55.03 -14.83
C MET A 1 51.91 53.94 -15.88
N THR A 2 52.94 53.41 -16.56
CA THR A 2 52.80 52.41 -17.63
C THR A 2 52.69 50.96 -17.14
N LEU A 3 53.31 50.59 -16.02
CA LEU A 3 53.16 49.24 -15.45
C LEU A 3 51.77 48.99 -14.84
N PHE A 4 51.19 49.98 -14.17
CA PHE A 4 49.86 49.84 -13.54
C PHE A 4 48.74 49.69 -14.58
N ARG A 5 48.84 50.40 -15.71
CA ARG A 5 47.92 50.21 -16.85
C ARG A 5 48.03 48.82 -17.49
N ARG A 6 49.23 48.24 -17.56
CA ARG A 6 49.44 46.89 -18.09
C ARG A 6 48.92 45.82 -17.13
N LEU A 7 49.03 46.03 -15.82
CA LEU A 7 48.48 45.10 -14.82
C LEU A 7 46.94 45.12 -14.81
N VAL A 8 46.32 46.30 -14.92
CA VAL A 8 44.86 46.44 -14.99
C VAL A 8 44.29 45.86 -16.29
N LEU A 9 45.00 45.99 -17.43
CA LEU A 9 44.62 45.34 -18.69
C LEU A 9 44.76 43.81 -18.64
N LEU A 10 45.73 43.28 -17.88
CA LEU A 10 45.92 41.83 -17.74
C LEU A 10 44.87 41.21 -16.81
N VAL A 11 44.48 41.92 -15.75
CA VAL A 11 43.39 41.51 -14.84
C VAL A 11 42.03 41.62 -15.53
N ALA A 12 41.80 42.68 -16.34
CA ALA A 12 40.58 42.81 -17.15
C ALA A 12 40.49 41.78 -18.29
N ALA A 13 41.62 41.34 -18.85
CA ALA A 13 41.68 40.27 -19.84
C ALA A 13 41.44 38.88 -19.22
N LEU A 14 41.87 38.65 -17.97
CA LEU A 14 41.58 37.40 -17.25
C LEU A 14 40.12 37.29 -16.80
N THR A 15 39.41 38.40 -16.60
CA THR A 15 37.98 38.39 -16.25
C THR A 15 37.04 38.24 -17.46
N CYS A 16 37.56 38.29 -18.70
CA CYS A 16 36.79 38.10 -19.93
C CYS A 16 36.95 36.70 -20.55
N LEU A 17 37.74 35.81 -19.95
CA LEU A 17 37.69 34.38 -20.24
C LEU A 17 36.55 33.77 -19.42
N SER A 18 35.32 34.06 -19.84
CA SER A 18 34.20 33.18 -19.54
C SER A 18 34.58 31.81 -20.07
N ALA A 19 34.97 30.89 -19.19
CA ALA A 19 35.01 29.50 -19.54
C ALA A 19 33.59 29.14 -19.99
N THR A 20 33.37 29.08 -21.29
CA THR A 20 32.29 28.27 -21.84
C THR A 20 32.64 26.85 -21.44
N ALA A 21 32.22 26.45 -20.24
CA ALA A 21 31.99 25.06 -19.96
C ALA A 21 31.08 24.59 -21.10
N LEU A 22 31.65 23.85 -22.04
CA LEU A 22 30.89 23.03 -22.98
C LEU A 22 30.05 22.13 -22.10
N ALA A 23 28.84 22.56 -21.76
CA ALA A 23 27.84 21.68 -21.21
C ALA A 23 27.70 20.57 -22.25
N ALA A 24 28.13 19.35 -21.90
CA ALA A 24 27.92 18.20 -22.75
C ALA A 24 26.42 18.13 -23.03
N GLU A 25 26.04 18.32 -24.29
CA GLU A 25 24.64 18.33 -24.70
C GLU A 25 24.07 16.96 -24.34
N VAL A 26 23.07 16.95 -23.45
CA VAL A 26 22.44 15.71 -22.98
C VAL A 26 21.77 15.08 -24.18
N LYS A 27 22.25 13.89 -24.60
CA LYS A 27 21.66 13.18 -25.73
C LYS A 27 20.26 12.71 -25.38
N THR A 28 19.40 12.59 -26.37
CA THR A 28 18.00 12.21 -26.21
C THR A 28 17.71 10.87 -26.83
N PHE A 29 16.79 10.10 -26.24
CA PHE A 29 16.35 8.84 -26.84
C PHE A 29 14.85 8.60 -26.68
N ALA A 30 14.31 7.77 -27.56
CA ALA A 30 12.95 7.24 -27.44
C ALA A 30 12.99 5.72 -27.51
N VAL A 31 11.99 5.07 -26.90
CA VAL A 31 11.78 3.63 -27.01
C VAL A 31 10.42 3.41 -27.63
N ALA A 32 10.35 2.66 -28.73
CA ALA A 32 9.10 2.28 -29.36
C ALA A 32 8.40 1.17 -28.55
N PRO A 33 7.07 1.02 -28.66
CA PRO A 33 6.37 -0.15 -28.16
C PRO A 33 7.00 -1.44 -28.70
N PHE A 34 7.24 -2.43 -27.83
CA PHE A 34 7.79 -3.71 -28.27
C PHE A 34 6.70 -4.58 -28.91
N THR A 35 7.01 -5.27 -30.00
CA THR A 35 6.08 -6.24 -30.59
C THR A 35 6.05 -7.51 -29.74
N VAL A 36 4.90 -7.96 -29.26
CA VAL A 36 4.79 -9.18 -28.45
C VAL A 36 4.25 -10.34 -29.28
N HIS A 37 5.08 -11.38 -29.43
CA HIS A 37 4.74 -12.65 -30.05
C HIS A 37 4.47 -13.69 -28.96
N GLY A 38 3.20 -13.92 -28.64
CA GLY A 38 2.78 -14.87 -27.62
C GLY A 38 1.29 -14.76 -27.28
N PRO A 39 0.82 -15.54 -26.29
CA PRO A 39 -0.57 -15.49 -25.83
C PRO A 39 -1.05 -14.07 -25.49
N GLU A 40 -2.32 -13.76 -25.76
CA GLU A 40 -2.92 -12.43 -25.58
C GLU A 40 -2.72 -11.87 -24.15
N LYS A 41 -2.73 -12.76 -23.14
CA LYS A 41 -2.44 -12.43 -21.74
C LYS A 41 -1.10 -11.72 -21.51
N TYR A 42 -0.15 -11.75 -22.44
CA TYR A 42 1.17 -11.14 -22.31
C TYR A 42 1.36 -9.87 -23.16
N GLN A 43 0.33 -9.40 -23.87
CA GLN A 43 0.42 -8.19 -24.69
C GLN A 43 0.79 -6.94 -23.88
N TYR A 44 0.51 -6.94 -22.57
CA TYR A 44 0.96 -5.89 -21.64
C TYR A 44 2.48 -5.71 -21.60
N LEU A 45 3.26 -6.76 -21.94
CA LEU A 45 4.72 -6.69 -21.97
C LEU A 45 5.25 -5.75 -23.06
N SER A 46 4.44 -5.39 -24.06
CA SER A 46 4.81 -4.39 -25.07
C SER A 46 5.20 -3.06 -24.43
N GLN A 47 4.31 -2.53 -23.59
CA GLN A 47 4.49 -1.29 -22.84
C GLN A 47 5.39 -1.50 -21.60
N GLY A 48 5.34 -2.69 -21.00
CA GLY A 48 6.19 -3.06 -19.88
C GLY A 48 7.69 -3.04 -20.24
N VAL A 49 8.09 -3.69 -21.33
CA VAL A 49 9.49 -3.71 -21.78
C VAL A 49 9.94 -2.34 -22.29
N GLN A 50 9.06 -1.61 -22.98
CA GLN A 50 9.31 -0.22 -23.40
C GLN A 50 9.66 0.68 -22.21
N SER A 51 8.80 0.72 -21.19
CA SER A 51 9.00 1.55 -19.99
C SER A 51 10.23 1.12 -19.17
N MET A 52 10.49 -0.17 -19.07
CA MET A 52 11.71 -0.68 -18.42
C MET A 52 12.96 -0.18 -19.13
N LEU A 53 13.01 -0.29 -20.46
CA LEU A 53 14.17 0.15 -21.23
C LEU A 53 14.33 1.69 -21.16
N GLU A 54 13.23 2.46 -21.19
CA GLU A 54 13.23 3.92 -20.97
C GLU A 54 13.84 4.29 -19.61
N SER A 55 13.41 3.62 -18.55
CA SER A 55 13.89 3.90 -17.19
C SER A 55 15.38 3.60 -17.05
N ARG A 56 15.84 2.45 -17.56
CA ARG A 56 17.22 1.97 -17.35
C ARG A 56 18.25 2.55 -18.31
N MET A 57 17.82 3.00 -19.49
CA MET A 57 18.71 3.73 -20.39
C MET A 57 18.94 5.18 -19.96
N ASN A 58 18.03 5.77 -19.17
CA ASN A 58 18.20 7.12 -18.65
C ASN A 58 19.49 7.24 -17.83
N TRP A 59 20.35 8.17 -18.24
CA TRP A 59 21.58 8.53 -17.55
C TRP A 59 21.57 10.03 -17.28
N PRO A 60 21.32 10.45 -16.01
CA PRO A 60 21.30 11.85 -15.63
C PRO A 60 22.53 12.61 -16.12
N GLY A 61 22.29 13.71 -16.82
CA GLY A 61 23.32 14.58 -17.39
C GLY A 61 23.99 14.09 -18.69
N HIS A 62 23.60 12.94 -19.25
CA HIS A 62 24.25 12.36 -20.44
C HIS A 62 23.28 11.77 -21.47
N LEU A 63 22.23 11.08 -21.03
CA LEU A 63 21.20 10.48 -21.89
C LEU A 63 19.82 10.61 -21.23
N ALA A 64 18.90 11.35 -21.83
CA ALA A 64 17.56 11.56 -21.28
C ALA A 64 16.46 11.04 -22.23
N PRO A 65 15.37 10.46 -21.69
CA PRO A 65 14.23 10.08 -22.51
C PRO A 65 13.53 11.31 -23.08
N MET A 66 13.01 11.19 -24.30
CA MET A 66 12.16 12.20 -24.92
C MET A 66 10.85 12.38 -24.13
N ASP A 67 10.36 13.61 -24.08
CA ASP A 67 9.04 13.94 -23.55
C ASP A 67 7.93 13.16 -24.30
N LYS A 68 7.14 12.38 -23.55
CA LYS A 68 6.06 11.53 -24.08
C LYS A 68 4.98 12.34 -24.81
N ALA A 69 4.77 13.60 -24.45
CA ALA A 69 3.84 14.49 -25.15
C ALA A 69 4.30 14.83 -26.58
N LYS A 70 5.62 14.80 -26.83
CA LYS A 70 6.23 15.05 -28.16
C LYS A 70 6.31 13.77 -29.01
N ALA A 71 6.33 12.59 -28.39
CA ALA A 71 6.34 11.30 -29.08
C ALA A 71 5.00 11.01 -29.80
N GLY A 72 3.87 11.37 -29.18
CA GLY A 72 2.53 11.41 -29.79
C GLY A 72 2.14 10.17 -30.61
N ALA A 73 1.28 10.36 -31.62
CA ALA A 73 0.84 9.29 -32.55
C ALA A 73 1.98 8.75 -33.45
N LYS A 74 3.13 9.44 -33.50
CA LYS A 74 4.26 9.10 -34.37
C LYS A 74 5.06 7.88 -33.90
N LEU A 75 4.97 7.53 -32.62
CA LEU A 75 5.59 6.34 -32.03
C LEU A 75 4.55 5.32 -31.53
N ALA A 76 3.32 5.36 -32.06
CA ALA A 76 2.23 4.49 -31.63
C ALA A 76 2.44 3.00 -31.98
N LYS A 77 3.38 2.69 -32.88
CA LYS A 77 3.71 1.33 -33.31
C LYS A 77 5.21 1.13 -33.39
N ALA A 78 5.65 -0.12 -33.22
CA ALA A 78 7.02 -0.53 -33.46
C ALA A 78 7.39 -0.30 -34.95
N PRO A 79 8.55 0.28 -35.26
CA PRO A 79 9.07 0.31 -36.63
C PRO A 79 9.19 -1.11 -37.21
N ALA A 80 8.71 -1.32 -38.43
CA ALA A 80 8.77 -2.61 -39.11
C ALA A 80 10.13 -2.86 -39.81
N SER A 81 10.95 -1.82 -39.95
CA SER A 81 12.29 -1.93 -40.55
C SER A 81 13.27 -0.91 -39.96
N GLU A 82 14.56 -1.15 -40.16
CA GLU A 82 15.61 -0.19 -39.78
C GLU A 82 15.47 1.15 -40.50
N ALA A 83 15.05 1.14 -41.78
CA ALA A 83 14.84 2.36 -42.55
C ALA A 83 13.71 3.21 -41.94
N GLU A 84 12.65 2.55 -41.48
CA GLU A 84 11.54 3.18 -40.76
C GLU A 84 11.98 3.68 -39.37
N ALA A 85 12.80 2.92 -38.65
CA ALA A 85 13.34 3.33 -37.36
C ALA A 85 14.21 4.59 -37.48
N LYS A 86 15.11 4.66 -38.47
CA LYS A 86 15.93 5.86 -38.72
C LYS A 86 15.09 7.07 -39.10
N LYS A 87 14.08 6.87 -39.95
CA LYS A 87 13.15 7.93 -40.34
C LYS A 87 12.37 8.45 -39.12
N THR A 88 11.86 7.54 -38.30
CA THR A 88 11.11 7.88 -37.08
C THR A 88 11.98 8.61 -36.06
N ALA A 89 13.23 8.16 -35.86
CA ALA A 89 14.19 8.85 -34.99
C ALA A 89 14.46 10.28 -35.45
N ALA A 90 14.66 10.48 -36.77
CA ALA A 90 14.86 11.80 -37.36
C ALA A 90 13.62 12.70 -37.26
N GLU A 91 12.42 12.15 -37.44
CA GLU A 91 11.15 12.89 -37.33
C GLU A 91 10.79 13.27 -35.89
N LEU A 92 11.20 12.44 -34.92
CA LEU A 92 11.07 12.75 -33.50
C LEU A 92 12.15 13.73 -33.02
N GLY A 93 13.31 13.74 -33.68
CA GLY A 93 14.45 14.55 -33.27
C GLY A 93 15.19 13.96 -32.07
N VAL A 94 15.20 12.62 -31.93
CA VAL A 94 16.00 11.91 -30.91
C VAL A 94 17.35 11.48 -31.46
N ASP A 95 18.36 11.41 -30.59
CA ASP A 95 19.69 10.91 -30.95
C ASP A 95 19.72 9.39 -31.08
N PHE A 96 18.88 8.69 -30.32
CA PHE A 96 18.73 7.24 -30.35
C PHE A 96 17.27 6.80 -30.35
N LEU A 97 16.94 5.79 -31.15
CA LEU A 97 15.66 5.09 -31.10
C LEU A 97 15.87 3.61 -30.79
N ALA A 98 15.25 3.14 -29.72
CA ALA A 98 15.20 1.73 -29.36
C ALA A 98 13.88 1.10 -29.79
N TYR A 99 13.92 -0.10 -30.35
CA TYR A 99 12.74 -0.88 -30.72
C TYR A 99 13.06 -2.37 -30.68
N GLY A 100 12.05 -3.23 -30.69
CA GLY A 100 12.29 -4.66 -30.55
C GLY A 100 11.03 -5.52 -30.45
N SER A 101 11.25 -6.78 -30.11
CA SER A 101 10.18 -7.74 -29.91
C SER A 101 10.40 -8.61 -28.67
N VAL A 102 9.30 -9.13 -28.15
CA VAL A 102 9.26 -10.08 -27.03
C VAL A 102 8.56 -11.33 -27.53
N THR A 103 9.25 -12.46 -27.53
CA THR A 103 8.68 -13.76 -27.91
C THR A 103 8.50 -14.63 -26.67
N ILE A 104 7.32 -15.21 -26.49
CA ILE A 104 6.97 -15.95 -25.27
C ILE A 104 6.57 -17.37 -25.63
N SER A 105 7.24 -18.33 -24.99
CA SER A 105 6.93 -19.75 -25.09
C SER A 105 6.86 -20.37 -23.70
N GLY A 106 5.64 -20.70 -23.27
CA GLY A 106 5.38 -21.18 -21.91
C GLY A 106 5.71 -20.15 -20.84
N GLU A 107 6.73 -20.45 -20.02
CA GLU A 107 7.27 -19.57 -18.96
C GLU A 107 8.56 -18.84 -19.35
N GLN A 108 9.04 -19.05 -20.59
CA GLN A 108 10.25 -18.41 -21.11
C GLN A 108 9.88 -17.21 -21.98
N ALA A 109 10.64 -16.12 -21.82
CA ALA A 109 10.58 -14.93 -22.65
C ALA A 109 11.95 -14.67 -23.29
N SER A 110 11.93 -14.43 -24.60
CA SER A 110 13.08 -13.95 -25.35
C SER A 110 12.81 -12.52 -25.80
N VAL A 111 13.75 -11.62 -25.58
CA VAL A 111 13.62 -10.20 -25.97
C VAL A 111 14.76 -9.84 -26.89
N ASP A 112 14.40 -9.32 -28.06
CA ASP A 112 15.32 -8.75 -29.04
C ASP A 112 15.18 -7.23 -29.01
N ILE A 113 16.29 -6.53 -28.80
CA ILE A 113 16.38 -5.06 -28.71
C ILE A 113 17.32 -4.58 -29.80
N MET A 114 16.89 -3.58 -30.55
CA MET A 114 17.71 -2.84 -31.49
C MET A 114 17.70 -1.37 -31.11
N VAL A 115 18.88 -0.80 -30.91
CA VAL A 115 19.03 0.66 -30.76
C VAL A 115 19.77 1.21 -31.97
N VAL A 116 19.21 2.25 -32.58
CA VAL A 116 19.77 2.91 -33.76
C VAL A 116 20.05 4.37 -33.43
N GLY A 117 21.28 4.80 -33.71
CA GLY A 117 21.72 6.18 -33.58
C GLY A 117 21.45 6.99 -34.84
N ARG A 118 21.41 8.32 -34.71
CA ARG A 118 21.27 9.26 -35.84
C ARG A 118 22.42 9.17 -36.86
N ASP A 119 23.59 8.74 -36.42
CA ASP A 119 24.78 8.43 -37.23
C ASP A 119 24.65 7.10 -38.00
N GLY A 120 23.55 6.36 -37.79
CA GLY A 120 23.29 5.07 -38.40
C GLY A 120 23.99 3.89 -37.70
N LYS A 121 24.71 4.15 -36.59
CA LYS A 121 25.32 3.12 -35.74
C LYS A 121 24.24 2.33 -35.00
N LYS A 122 24.52 1.06 -34.72
CA LYS A 122 23.54 0.09 -34.21
C LYS A 122 24.09 -0.67 -33.01
N TRP A 123 23.20 -0.98 -32.08
CA TRP A 123 23.50 -1.76 -30.88
C TRP A 123 22.44 -2.84 -30.68
N PRO A 124 22.59 -4.01 -31.31
CA PRO A 124 21.69 -5.13 -31.09
C PRO A 124 21.97 -5.81 -29.74
N LYS A 125 20.91 -6.19 -29.03
CA LYS A 125 20.96 -7.04 -27.85
C LYS A 125 19.84 -8.06 -27.90
N SER A 126 20.14 -9.28 -27.49
CA SER A 126 19.13 -10.31 -27.24
C SER A 126 19.32 -10.87 -25.84
N LEU A 127 18.22 -11.26 -25.22
CA LEU A 127 18.23 -11.97 -23.94
C LEU A 127 17.13 -13.03 -23.93
N SER A 128 17.35 -14.07 -23.13
CA SER A 128 16.36 -15.08 -22.83
C SER A 128 16.34 -15.33 -21.33
N ALA A 129 15.15 -15.33 -20.74
CA ALA A 129 14.94 -15.53 -19.31
C ALA A 129 13.55 -16.10 -19.04
N LYS A 130 13.34 -16.69 -17.87
CA LYS A 130 11.98 -16.93 -17.37
C LYS A 130 11.25 -15.59 -17.26
N ILE A 131 9.94 -15.58 -17.46
CA ILE A 131 9.12 -14.35 -17.34
C ILE A 131 9.31 -13.70 -15.96
N ALA A 132 9.44 -14.51 -14.89
CA ALA A 132 9.72 -14.03 -13.54
C ALA A 132 11.11 -13.37 -13.38
N ASP A 133 12.08 -13.75 -14.20
CA ASP A 133 13.47 -13.26 -14.20
C ASP A 133 13.74 -12.23 -15.30
N LEU A 134 12.70 -11.79 -16.02
CA LEU A 134 12.84 -10.88 -17.15
C LEU A 134 13.39 -9.51 -16.72
N ILE A 135 13.02 -9.03 -15.53
CA ILE A 135 13.45 -7.74 -14.98
C ILE A 135 14.97 -7.71 -14.72
N PRO A 136 15.57 -8.63 -13.95
CA PRO A 136 17.02 -8.64 -13.75
C PRO A 136 17.81 -8.96 -15.02
N ALA A 137 17.19 -9.61 -16.03
CA ALA A 137 17.80 -9.78 -17.35
C ALA A 137 17.80 -8.46 -18.15
N MET A 138 16.67 -7.73 -18.18
CA MET A 138 16.55 -6.43 -18.83
C MET A 138 17.48 -5.38 -18.21
N GLU A 139 17.67 -5.39 -16.88
CA GLU A 139 18.59 -4.50 -16.18
C GLU A 139 20.02 -4.65 -16.69
N ARG A 140 20.54 -5.89 -16.70
CA ARG A 140 21.89 -6.18 -17.17
C ARG A 140 22.06 -5.79 -18.63
N THR A 141 21.04 -6.03 -19.46
CA THR A 141 21.06 -5.69 -20.88
C THR A 141 21.08 -4.18 -21.12
N ALA A 142 20.26 -3.41 -20.40
CA ALA A 142 20.25 -1.95 -20.52
C ALA A 142 21.57 -1.32 -20.04
N GLN A 143 22.16 -1.83 -18.95
CA GLN A 143 23.48 -1.41 -18.49
C GLN A 143 24.56 -1.71 -19.53
N ALA A 144 24.56 -2.92 -20.12
CA ALA A 144 25.49 -3.29 -21.19
C ALA A 144 25.32 -2.39 -22.42
N LEU A 145 24.07 -2.07 -22.79
CA LEU A 145 23.75 -1.19 -23.90
C LEU A 145 24.25 0.24 -23.66
N ASN A 146 24.04 0.81 -22.47
CA ASN A 146 24.57 2.12 -22.09
C ASN A 146 26.11 2.12 -22.11
N ASN A 147 26.76 1.08 -21.59
CA ASN A 147 28.22 0.99 -21.59
C ASN A 147 28.79 0.94 -23.03
N GLU A 148 28.08 0.29 -23.95
CA GLU A 148 28.48 0.17 -25.36
C GLU A 148 28.19 1.42 -26.20
N ILE A 149 27.06 2.09 -25.94
CA ILE A 149 26.68 3.36 -26.60
C ILE A 149 27.67 4.48 -26.20
N PHE A 150 28.08 4.52 -24.93
CA PHE A 150 28.93 5.59 -24.38
C PHE A 150 30.40 5.20 -24.15
N GLN A 151 30.81 3.99 -24.54
CA GLN A 151 32.19 3.49 -24.46
C GLN A 151 32.86 3.73 -23.09
N ARG A 152 32.19 3.31 -22.00
CA ARG A 152 32.78 3.41 -20.65
C ARG A 152 33.97 2.44 -20.50
N PRO A 153 35.06 2.81 -19.82
CA PRO A 153 36.06 1.84 -19.40
C PRO A 153 35.40 0.86 -18.42
N SER A 154 35.33 -0.41 -18.81
CA SER A 154 34.86 -1.50 -17.97
C SER A 154 35.84 -1.74 -16.82
N GLN A 155 35.42 -1.52 -15.57
CA GLN A 155 36.10 -2.13 -14.43
C GLN A 155 35.85 -3.64 -14.50
N ALA A 156 36.88 -4.36 -14.92
CA ALA A 156 36.91 -5.81 -14.92
C ALA A 156 36.71 -6.36 -13.50
N ALA A 157 35.86 -7.37 -13.40
CA ALA A 157 35.66 -8.19 -12.22
C ALA A 157 37.00 -8.76 -11.74
N SER A 158 37.40 -8.43 -10.52
CA SER A 158 38.41 -9.18 -9.78
C SER A 158 37.70 -10.07 -8.78
N GLY A 159 37.73 -11.37 -9.05
CA GLY A 159 37.30 -12.38 -8.10
C GLY A 159 38.23 -12.41 -6.88
N SER A 160 37.66 -12.67 -5.71
CA SER A 160 38.42 -13.15 -4.56
C SER A 160 37.64 -14.28 -3.89
N GLN A 161 38.23 -15.48 -3.94
CA GLN A 161 37.90 -16.58 -3.06
C GLN A 161 38.62 -16.38 -1.71
N GLY A 162 37.89 -16.72 -0.64
CA GLY A 162 38.42 -17.47 0.51
C GLY A 162 39.42 -16.79 1.44
N GLY A 163 38.95 -16.41 2.63
CA GLY A 163 39.83 -16.20 3.79
C GLY A 163 39.17 -15.42 4.93
N ALA A 164 38.60 -16.13 5.90
CA ALA A 164 38.52 -15.65 7.29
C ALA A 164 39.66 -16.33 8.09
N PRO A 165 40.06 -15.90 9.31
CA PRO A 165 39.44 -14.87 10.18
C PRO A 165 40.45 -13.90 10.84
N GLY A 166 39.93 -12.83 11.45
CA GLY A 166 40.73 -11.90 12.27
C GLY A 166 39.85 -10.90 13.01
N SER A 167 39.40 -11.31 14.18
CA SER A 167 38.53 -10.61 15.12
C SER A 167 39.19 -9.38 15.76
N GLN A 168 38.49 -8.25 15.74
CA GLN A 168 38.45 -7.28 16.85
C GLN A 168 37.18 -6.41 16.69
N LEU A 169 36.13 -6.82 17.39
CA LEU A 169 34.85 -6.11 17.49
C LEU A 169 34.98 -4.97 18.50
N ASN A 170 34.64 -3.75 18.08
CA ASN A 170 34.21 -2.69 19.00
C ASN A 170 32.81 -3.06 19.49
N SER A 171 32.68 -3.26 20.81
CA SER A 171 31.51 -3.79 21.48
C SER A 171 30.59 -2.70 22.03
N ASP A 172 30.10 -1.79 21.19
CA ASP A 172 29.09 -0.80 21.64
C ASP A 172 27.95 -0.49 20.65
N PHE A 173 27.95 -1.06 19.44
CA PHE A 173 26.85 -0.85 18.48
C PHE A 173 26.57 -2.09 17.63
N VAL A 174 26.27 -3.21 18.29
CA VAL A 174 25.69 -4.39 17.63
C VAL A 174 24.70 -5.05 18.59
N VAL A 175 23.44 -4.61 18.59
CA VAL A 175 22.33 -5.46 19.05
C VAL A 175 21.95 -6.32 17.84
N ASN A 176 22.68 -7.42 17.68
CA ASN A 176 22.36 -8.42 16.68
C ASN A 176 21.13 -9.20 17.16
N GLN A 177 20.14 -9.29 16.29
CA GLN A 177 19.03 -10.23 16.40
C GLN A 177 19.59 -11.66 16.43
N THR A 178 19.78 -12.21 17.62
CA THR A 178 19.79 -13.66 17.87
C THR A 178 19.36 -13.87 19.32
N GLY A 179 18.26 -14.59 19.49
CA GLY A 179 17.61 -14.76 20.78
C GLY A 179 18.49 -15.50 21.78
N ALA A 180 18.73 -14.85 22.90
CA ALA A 180 19.03 -15.46 24.19
C ALA A 180 18.94 -14.34 25.23
N ASP A 181 17.72 -13.89 25.54
CA ASP A 181 17.35 -13.36 26.85
C ASP A 181 15.85 -13.04 26.87
N GLY A 182 15.10 -13.84 27.65
CA GLY A 182 13.93 -13.39 28.40
C GLY A 182 12.72 -12.77 27.69
N GLN A 183 12.63 -12.74 26.35
CA GLN A 183 11.39 -12.31 25.68
C GLN A 183 10.26 -13.27 26.05
N LYS A 184 9.39 -12.85 26.97
CA LYS A 184 8.16 -13.56 27.35
C LYS A 184 7.46 -14.02 26.07
N ALA A 185 7.21 -15.33 26.00
CA ALA A 185 6.71 -16.01 24.81
C ALA A 185 5.21 -15.73 24.60
N TYR A 186 4.86 -14.51 24.20
CA TYR A 186 3.51 -14.19 23.73
C TYR A 186 3.36 -14.44 22.22
N LEU A 187 4.41 -14.29 21.42
CA LEU A 187 4.28 -14.37 19.96
C LEU A 187 4.11 -15.81 19.44
N ASN A 188 2.99 -16.04 18.75
CA ASN A 188 2.71 -17.25 17.97
C ASN A 188 3.90 -17.64 17.07
N PRO A 189 4.31 -18.93 17.03
CA PRO A 189 5.37 -19.42 16.17
C PRO A 189 5.19 -19.08 14.68
N SER A 190 3.96 -18.84 14.21
CA SER A 190 3.65 -18.32 12.87
C SER A 190 4.41 -17.03 12.53
N PHE A 191 4.69 -16.19 13.52
CA PHE A 191 5.40 -14.92 13.38
C PHE A 191 6.93 -15.09 13.34
N ARG A 192 7.42 -16.30 13.64
CA ARG A 192 8.83 -16.70 13.57
C ARG A 192 8.97 -17.59 12.32
N TYR A 193 9.88 -17.29 11.41
CA TYR A 193 10.06 -18.03 10.15
C TYR A 193 10.66 -19.46 10.37
N ALA A 194 10.17 -20.24 11.33
CA ALA A 194 10.61 -21.60 11.65
C ALA A 194 9.40 -22.56 11.74
N GLY A 195 9.53 -23.76 11.18
CA GLY A 195 8.52 -24.85 11.24
C GLY A 195 7.71 -25.08 9.94
N PRO A 196 7.13 -26.30 9.77
CA PRO A 196 6.38 -26.70 8.58
C PRO A 196 5.17 -25.80 8.27
N THR A 197 4.69 -25.85 7.03
CA THR A 197 3.65 -24.97 6.48
C THR A 197 2.24 -25.16 7.07
N GLU A 198 2.02 -26.24 7.83
CA GLU A 198 0.81 -26.41 8.65
C GLU A 198 1.01 -25.64 9.96
N THR A 199 0.30 -24.53 10.07
CA THR A 199 0.62 -23.49 11.03
C THR A 199 -0.22 -23.67 12.29
N ALA A 200 0.36 -24.29 13.34
CA ALA A 200 -0.28 -24.39 14.65
C ALA A 200 -0.67 -22.99 15.17
N GLY A 201 -1.91 -22.83 15.62
CA GLY A 201 -2.42 -21.56 16.18
C GLY A 201 -2.93 -20.53 15.16
N VAL A 202 -3.25 -20.94 13.92
CA VAL A 202 -3.98 -20.10 12.95
C VAL A 202 -5.26 -20.81 12.52
N TRP A 203 -6.40 -20.18 12.75
CA TRP A 203 -7.68 -20.60 12.19
C TRP A 203 -7.94 -19.89 10.86
N ARG A 204 -8.65 -20.58 9.96
CA ARG A 204 -9.07 -20.06 8.65
C ARG A 204 -10.53 -20.44 8.40
N SER A 205 -11.33 -19.45 8.03
CA SER A 205 -12.72 -19.64 7.62
C SER A 205 -12.84 -20.37 6.27
N GLN A 206 -14.05 -20.83 5.96
CA GLN A 206 -14.44 -21.17 4.60
C GLN A 206 -14.35 -19.95 3.66
N SER A 207 -14.20 -20.20 2.36
CA SER A 207 -14.13 -19.14 1.33
C SER A 207 -15.52 -18.63 0.95
N MET A 208 -15.85 -17.41 1.38
CA MET A 208 -17.15 -16.79 1.14
C MET A 208 -17.23 -16.13 -0.25
N PRO A 209 -18.34 -16.29 -1.01
CA PRO A 209 -18.51 -15.71 -2.36
C PRO A 209 -18.85 -14.22 -2.34
N LEU A 210 -18.06 -13.42 -1.61
CA LEU A 210 -18.21 -11.97 -1.51
C LEU A 210 -16.84 -11.29 -1.56
N VAL A 211 -16.83 -10.02 -1.92
CA VAL A 211 -15.62 -9.17 -1.95
C VAL A 211 -15.68 -8.21 -0.79
N SER A 212 -14.87 -8.45 0.24
CA SER A 212 -14.81 -7.63 1.44
C SER A 212 -14.11 -6.29 1.21
N ARG A 213 -14.47 -5.31 2.03
CA ARG A 213 -13.93 -3.95 2.14
C ARG A 213 -13.62 -3.56 3.59
N GLY A 214 -14.01 -4.38 4.56
CA GLY A 214 -13.76 -4.16 5.98
C GLY A 214 -14.41 -5.25 6.82
N ILE A 215 -14.05 -5.28 8.10
CA ILE A 215 -14.58 -6.20 9.10
C ILE A 215 -14.78 -5.44 10.41
N ALA A 216 -15.86 -5.75 11.12
CA ALA A 216 -16.09 -5.34 12.50
C ALA A 216 -16.56 -6.55 13.29
N ILE A 217 -16.10 -6.66 14.54
CA ILE A 217 -16.43 -7.78 15.43
C ILE A 217 -16.86 -7.19 16.76
N ALA A 218 -18.07 -7.56 17.18
CA ALA A 218 -18.68 -7.13 18.42
C ALA A 218 -19.89 -8.01 18.72
N ASP A 219 -20.41 -7.92 19.94
CA ASP A 219 -21.71 -8.48 20.29
C ASP A 219 -22.81 -7.61 19.67
N PHE A 220 -23.36 -8.04 18.53
CA PHE A 220 -24.40 -7.31 17.80
C PHE A 220 -25.80 -7.71 18.26
N ASN A 221 -25.96 -8.89 18.85
CA ASN A 221 -27.25 -9.45 19.22
C ASN A 221 -27.61 -9.28 20.72
N GLY A 222 -26.62 -8.98 21.57
CA GLY A 222 -26.72 -8.75 23.02
C GLY A 222 -26.63 -10.00 23.89
N ASP A 223 -26.10 -11.12 23.38
CA ASP A 223 -26.01 -12.40 24.10
C ASP A 223 -24.66 -12.61 24.82
N GLY A 224 -23.74 -11.64 24.72
CA GLY A 224 -22.41 -11.68 25.29
C GLY A 224 -21.37 -12.38 24.43
N GLN A 225 -21.74 -12.95 23.28
CA GLN A 225 -20.83 -13.50 22.28
C GLN A 225 -20.66 -12.50 21.13
N GLN A 226 -19.51 -12.56 20.48
CA GLN A 226 -19.18 -11.72 19.34
C GLN A 226 -19.62 -12.35 18.02
N GLU A 227 -20.19 -11.49 17.19
CA GLU A 227 -20.48 -11.75 15.79
C GLU A 227 -19.49 -11.03 14.87
N VAL A 228 -19.40 -11.51 13.64
CA VAL A 228 -18.53 -10.95 12.60
C VAL A 228 -19.36 -10.22 11.56
N ALA A 229 -19.23 -8.91 11.46
CA ALA A 229 -19.79 -8.11 10.38
C ALA A 229 -18.74 -7.86 9.29
N ILE A 230 -19.02 -8.31 8.07
CA ILE A 230 -18.19 -8.05 6.89
C ILE A 230 -18.88 -7.00 6.02
N LEU A 231 -18.17 -5.90 5.76
CA LEU A 231 -18.56 -4.93 4.76
C LEU A 231 -18.13 -5.46 3.40
N ALA A 232 -19.08 -5.86 2.57
CA ALA A 232 -18.83 -6.26 1.19
C ALA A 232 -18.89 -5.06 0.24
N GLN A 233 -18.65 -5.28 -1.05
CA GLN A 233 -18.73 -4.23 -2.08
C GLN A 233 -20.09 -3.51 -2.12
N ASN A 234 -21.19 -4.24 -1.86
CA ASN A 234 -22.58 -3.77 -1.98
C ASN A 234 -23.52 -4.33 -0.89
N SER A 235 -22.97 -4.81 0.23
CA SER A 235 -23.77 -5.31 1.35
C SER A 235 -23.00 -5.28 2.66
N VAL A 236 -23.74 -5.35 3.77
CA VAL A 236 -23.23 -5.74 5.08
C VAL A 236 -23.74 -7.14 5.36
N GLU A 237 -22.85 -8.06 5.71
CA GLU A 237 -23.20 -9.45 6.04
C GLU A 237 -22.67 -9.79 7.43
N VAL A 238 -23.54 -10.32 8.30
CA VAL A 238 -23.20 -10.71 9.66
C VAL A 238 -23.19 -12.21 9.78
N PHE A 239 -22.18 -12.73 10.48
CA PHE A 239 -21.94 -14.14 10.67
C PHE A 239 -21.72 -14.47 12.14
N ASN A 240 -22.18 -15.64 12.57
CA ASN A 240 -21.79 -16.23 13.85
C ASN A 240 -20.65 -17.21 13.63
N TYR A 241 -19.73 -17.25 14.58
CA TYR A 241 -18.75 -18.33 14.64
C TYR A 241 -19.42 -19.57 15.25
N LYS A 242 -19.50 -20.67 14.49
CA LYS A 242 -20.03 -21.93 14.97
C LYS A 242 -19.36 -23.10 14.26
N ASP A 243 -18.99 -24.13 15.01
CA ASP A 243 -18.37 -25.35 14.47
C ASP A 243 -17.17 -25.05 13.55
N ARG A 244 -16.35 -24.07 13.95
CA ARG A 244 -15.18 -23.57 13.20
C ARG A 244 -15.52 -22.96 11.83
N GLN A 245 -16.75 -22.53 11.62
CA GLN A 245 -17.24 -21.87 10.39
C GLN A 245 -17.91 -20.53 10.71
N LEU A 246 -17.89 -19.62 9.74
CA LEU A 246 -18.69 -18.40 9.81
C LEU A 246 -20.06 -18.64 9.18
N MET A 247 -21.08 -18.82 10.01
CA MET A 247 -22.44 -19.09 9.56
C MET A 247 -23.19 -17.77 9.34
N PRO A 248 -23.66 -17.47 8.11
CA PRO A 248 -24.35 -16.21 7.85
C PRO A 248 -25.67 -16.16 8.61
N ILE A 249 -25.91 -15.07 9.34
CA ILE A 249 -27.14 -14.86 10.11
C ILE A 249 -27.98 -13.71 9.56
N ALA A 250 -27.36 -12.67 9.00
CA ALA A 250 -28.09 -11.53 8.45
C ALA A 250 -27.35 -10.89 7.26
N LYS A 251 -28.12 -10.29 6.35
CA LYS A 251 -27.60 -9.54 5.21
C LYS A 251 -28.42 -8.29 4.97
N TYR A 252 -27.74 -7.17 4.77
CA TYR A 252 -28.31 -5.90 4.35
C TYR A 252 -27.69 -5.49 3.02
N ALA A 253 -28.47 -5.50 1.95
CA ALA A 253 -28.02 -5.10 0.62
C ALA A 253 -28.11 -3.58 0.47
N THR A 254 -27.04 -2.95 -0.03
CA THR A 254 -27.00 -1.50 -0.27
C THR A 254 -27.30 -1.19 -1.73
N SER A 255 -27.68 0.07 -2.00
CA SER A 255 -27.75 0.58 -3.37
C SER A 255 -26.38 0.45 -4.07
N PRO A 256 -26.32 -0.01 -5.34
CA PRO A 256 -25.07 -0.08 -6.11
C PRO A 256 -24.36 1.26 -6.30
N ASN A 257 -25.09 2.38 -6.12
CA ASN A 257 -24.54 3.73 -6.28
C ASN A 257 -23.86 4.26 -5.01
N LEU A 258 -23.99 3.54 -3.87
CA LEU A 258 -23.24 3.87 -2.65
C LEU A 258 -21.86 3.24 -2.73
N ASN A 259 -20.83 4.06 -2.51
CA ASN A 259 -19.49 3.56 -2.29
C ASN A 259 -19.28 3.33 -0.79
N LEU A 260 -19.16 2.06 -0.39
CA LEU A 260 -18.97 1.64 0.99
C LEU A 260 -17.50 1.81 1.37
N LEU A 261 -17.23 2.59 2.42
CA LEU A 261 -15.89 3.09 2.72
C LEU A 261 -15.24 2.42 3.93
N ASN A 262 -16.01 2.29 5.01
CA ASN A 262 -15.52 1.78 6.28
C ASN A 262 -16.69 1.20 7.10
N VAL A 263 -16.38 0.22 7.94
CA VAL A 263 -17.29 -0.36 8.93
C VAL A 263 -16.63 -0.33 10.30
N SER A 264 -17.40 0.04 11.31
CA SER A 264 -17.00 0.01 12.72
C SER A 264 -18.19 -0.44 13.58
N ALA A 265 -17.94 -0.81 14.82
CA ALA A 265 -18.95 -1.30 15.75
C ALA A 265 -18.89 -0.57 17.09
N MET A 266 -20.02 -0.13 17.63
CA MET A 266 -20.11 0.47 18.96
C MET A 266 -21.56 0.47 19.42
N ASP A 267 -21.80 0.14 20.68
CA ASP A 267 -23.09 0.41 21.34
C ASP A 267 -23.24 1.93 21.48
N ILE A 268 -24.03 2.53 20.59
CA ILE A 268 -24.26 3.98 20.54
C ILE A 268 -25.49 4.40 21.32
N ASN A 269 -26.41 3.47 21.60
CA ASN A 269 -27.70 3.75 22.22
C ASN A 269 -27.76 3.33 23.71
N GLY A 270 -26.75 2.57 24.17
CA GLY A 270 -26.59 2.09 25.55
C GLY A 270 -27.47 0.88 25.90
N ASP A 271 -27.95 0.13 24.92
CA ASP A 271 -28.84 -1.03 25.14
C ASP A 271 -28.09 -2.36 25.38
N GLY A 272 -26.75 -2.33 25.34
CA GLY A 272 -25.91 -3.50 25.52
C GLY A 272 -25.62 -4.27 24.23
N LYS A 273 -26.19 -3.87 23.09
CA LYS A 273 -25.87 -4.40 21.76
C LYS A 273 -25.02 -3.40 21.01
N ALA A 274 -24.00 -3.86 20.31
CA ALA A 274 -23.27 -2.99 19.41
C ALA A 274 -24.10 -2.70 18.15
N GLU A 275 -24.09 -1.45 17.70
CA GLU A 275 -24.52 -1.13 16.34
C GLU A 275 -23.38 -1.26 15.34
N ILE A 276 -23.73 -1.53 14.08
CA ILE A 276 -22.83 -1.51 12.93
C ILE A 276 -22.89 -0.13 12.27
N ILE A 277 -21.81 0.64 12.39
CA ILE A 277 -21.65 1.96 11.78
C ILE A 277 -20.97 1.80 10.43
N VAL A 278 -21.67 2.20 9.36
CA VAL A 278 -21.14 2.11 8.00
C VAL A 278 -21.00 3.49 7.41
N SER A 279 -19.76 3.86 7.07
CA SER A 279 -19.51 5.08 6.34
C SER A 279 -19.54 4.87 4.84
N THR A 280 -20.28 5.72 4.13
CA THR A 280 -20.41 5.62 2.67
C THR A 280 -20.35 7.00 2.02
N SER A 281 -20.12 7.01 0.71
CA SER A 281 -20.30 8.19 -0.12
C SER A 281 -21.29 7.93 -1.26
N TYR A 282 -22.06 8.96 -1.61
CA TYR A 282 -22.91 9.01 -2.79
C TYR A 282 -22.55 10.27 -3.57
N PHE A 283 -22.07 10.13 -4.82
CA PHE A 283 -21.65 11.26 -5.66
C PHE A 283 -20.79 12.32 -4.92
N LYS A 284 -19.76 11.87 -4.19
CA LYS A 284 -18.80 12.68 -3.40
C LYS A 284 -19.31 13.27 -2.09
N GLU A 285 -20.56 13.02 -1.70
CA GLU A 285 -21.12 13.43 -0.42
C GLU A 285 -21.25 12.24 0.55
N PRO A 286 -21.00 12.43 1.86
CA PRO A 286 -21.21 11.39 2.85
C PRO A 286 -22.69 11.02 2.97
N ARG A 287 -22.97 9.71 2.99
CA ARG A 287 -24.32 9.13 3.19
C ARG A 287 -24.24 7.91 4.10
N SER A 288 -23.63 8.08 5.26
CA SER A 288 -23.44 7.01 6.23
C SER A 288 -24.79 6.50 6.76
N PHE A 289 -24.79 5.29 7.30
CA PHE A 289 -25.94 4.69 7.96
C PHE A 289 -25.47 3.80 9.11
N ILE A 290 -26.38 3.51 10.04
CA ILE A 290 -26.13 2.71 11.23
C ILE A 290 -27.19 1.61 11.30
N LEU A 291 -26.74 0.36 11.44
CA LEU A 291 -27.61 -0.80 11.50
C LEU A 291 -27.60 -1.39 12.92
N SER A 292 -28.75 -1.86 13.39
CA SER A 292 -28.85 -2.78 14.52
C SER A 292 -29.18 -4.19 14.03
N LEU A 293 -28.78 -5.21 14.79
CA LEU A 293 -29.15 -6.59 14.54
C LEU A 293 -30.33 -6.97 15.44
N GLU A 294 -31.49 -7.19 14.82
CA GLU A 294 -32.71 -7.59 15.52
C GLU A 294 -33.10 -9.01 15.11
N GLY A 295 -32.83 -9.97 15.99
CA GLY A 295 -32.88 -11.38 15.65
C GLY A 295 -31.89 -11.68 14.51
N ASN A 296 -32.37 -12.28 13.42
CA ASN A 296 -31.55 -12.60 12.24
C ASN A 296 -31.70 -11.56 11.12
N LYS A 297 -31.99 -10.31 11.46
CA LYS A 297 -32.22 -9.24 10.48
C LYS A 297 -31.51 -7.96 10.87
N LEU A 298 -30.81 -7.37 9.89
CA LEU A 298 -30.27 -6.03 10.02
C LEU A 298 -31.36 -4.99 9.76
N THR A 299 -31.52 -4.06 10.69
CA THR A 299 -32.46 -2.94 10.61
C THR A 299 -31.73 -1.61 10.65
N GLU A 300 -32.17 -0.65 9.82
CA GLU A 300 -31.62 0.70 9.83
C GLU A 300 -32.07 1.43 11.09
N LEU A 301 -31.13 1.71 12.00
CA LEU A 301 -31.37 2.58 13.14
C LEU A 301 -31.28 4.06 12.71
N TYR A 302 -30.30 4.36 11.86
CA TYR A 302 -30.12 5.68 11.26
C TYR A 302 -29.70 5.53 9.79
N LYS A 303 -30.20 6.41 8.92
CA LYS A 303 -29.90 6.40 7.48
C LYS A 303 -29.66 7.81 6.95
N ASP A 304 -29.07 7.90 5.76
CA ASP A 304 -28.83 9.16 5.06
C ASP A 304 -28.05 10.21 5.87
N ILE A 305 -27.13 9.73 6.72
CA ILE A 305 -26.33 10.57 7.60
C ILE A 305 -25.31 11.32 6.76
N LYS A 306 -25.42 12.65 6.76
CA LYS A 306 -24.56 13.57 5.99
C LYS A 306 -23.18 13.80 6.62
N LEU A 307 -22.62 12.77 7.26
CA LEU A 307 -21.32 12.78 7.92
C LEU A 307 -20.55 11.53 7.52
N TYR A 308 -19.24 11.64 7.32
CA TYR A 308 -18.35 10.49 7.41
C TYR A 308 -18.25 10.10 8.88
N LEU A 309 -18.36 8.81 9.18
CA LEU A 309 -18.41 8.27 10.54
C LEU A 309 -17.34 7.21 10.72
N ASN A 310 -16.76 7.16 11.92
CA ASN A 310 -15.90 6.08 12.37
C ASN A 310 -15.94 6.00 13.90
N VAL A 311 -15.38 4.94 14.48
CA VAL A 311 -15.18 4.81 15.92
C VAL A 311 -13.69 4.83 16.23
N ALA A 312 -13.28 5.72 17.14
CA ALA A 312 -11.89 5.85 17.54
C ALA A 312 -11.77 5.85 19.07
N ALA A 313 -10.64 5.35 19.59
CA ALA A 313 -10.26 5.53 20.99
C ALA A 313 -9.67 6.93 21.17
N VAL A 314 -10.40 7.83 21.83
CA VAL A 314 -10.10 9.26 21.87
C VAL A 314 -9.38 9.63 23.17
N ALA A 315 -8.26 10.34 23.08
CA ALA A 315 -7.52 10.84 24.24
C ALA A 315 -8.34 11.88 25.04
N PRO A 316 -8.10 12.04 26.37
CA PRO A 316 -7.01 11.45 27.14
C PRO A 316 -7.32 10.11 27.81
N ASP A 317 -8.59 9.70 27.89
CA ASP A 317 -9.02 8.46 28.54
C ASP A 317 -9.01 7.26 27.58
N PHE A 318 -8.86 7.51 26.28
CA PHE A 318 -8.85 6.50 25.22
C PHE A 318 -10.15 5.70 25.14
N ASN A 319 -11.25 6.31 25.59
CA ASN A 319 -12.57 5.74 25.44
C ASN A 319 -12.98 5.72 23.97
N ARG A 320 -13.67 4.64 23.56
CA ARG A 320 -14.20 4.51 22.21
C ARG A 320 -15.35 5.49 22.03
N GLN A 321 -15.27 6.32 21.00
CA GLN A 321 -16.25 7.36 20.73
C GLN A 321 -16.57 7.38 19.23
N LEU A 322 -17.82 7.72 18.91
CA LEU A 322 -18.23 7.98 17.53
C LEU A 322 -17.63 9.32 17.11
N VAL A 323 -16.89 9.30 16.02
CA VAL A 323 -16.22 10.48 15.45
C VAL A 323 -16.64 10.67 14.01
N GLY A 324 -16.56 11.90 13.54
CA GLY A 324 -16.95 12.20 12.18
C GLY A 324 -16.51 13.57 11.67
N SER A 325 -16.74 13.76 10.39
CA SER A 325 -16.55 15.03 9.69
C SER A 325 -17.63 15.19 8.63
N LYS A 326 -17.86 16.45 8.22
CA LYS A 326 -18.63 16.71 7.00
C LYS A 326 -17.78 16.37 5.77
N GLY A 327 -18.46 16.20 4.64
CA GLY A 327 -17.87 16.18 3.32
C GLY A 327 -18.77 16.95 2.37
N GLU A 328 -18.17 17.61 1.39
CA GLU A 328 -18.84 18.44 0.40
C GLU A 328 -18.32 18.11 -1.00
N THR A 329 -19.08 18.44 -2.05
CA THR A 329 -18.68 18.12 -3.44
C THR A 329 -17.28 18.60 -3.82
N LYS A 330 -16.83 19.73 -3.23
CA LYS A 330 -15.52 20.35 -3.50
C LYS A 330 -14.43 19.91 -2.52
N GLU A 331 -14.81 19.37 -1.37
CA GLU A 331 -13.89 19.04 -0.29
C GLU A 331 -14.35 17.75 0.37
N LEU A 332 -13.60 16.66 0.11
CA LEU A 332 -13.97 15.33 0.62
C LEU A 332 -14.14 15.33 2.15
N PHE A 333 -13.22 15.96 2.87
CA PHE A 333 -13.29 16.07 4.32
C PHE A 333 -13.17 17.53 4.71
N VAL A 334 -14.28 18.12 5.16
CA VAL A 334 -14.24 19.46 5.75
C VAL A 334 -13.27 19.42 6.94
N PRO A 335 -12.33 20.38 7.08
CA PRO A 335 -11.22 20.25 8.03
C PRO A 335 -11.68 20.09 9.48
N GLY A 336 -11.15 19.05 10.12
CA GLY A 336 -11.39 18.76 11.53
C GLY A 336 -12.28 17.54 11.75
N VAL A 337 -11.85 16.71 12.70
CA VAL A 337 -12.64 15.58 13.20
C VAL A 337 -13.32 16.01 14.49
N HIS A 338 -14.58 15.63 14.65
CA HIS A 338 -15.37 15.96 15.83
C HIS A 338 -15.95 14.69 16.43
N ASN A 339 -16.27 14.74 17.72
CA ASN A 339 -17.22 13.83 18.32
C ASN A 339 -18.58 13.92 17.61
N VAL A 340 -19.29 12.81 17.55
CA VAL A 340 -20.67 12.75 17.06
C VAL A 340 -21.56 12.38 18.23
N ILE A 341 -22.60 13.18 18.43
CA ILE A 341 -23.64 12.95 19.45
C ILE A 341 -25.00 12.83 18.76
N PHE A 342 -25.96 12.22 19.45
CA PHE A 342 -27.34 12.16 18.99
C PHE A 342 -28.15 13.25 19.69
N ALA A 343 -28.54 14.28 18.94
CA ALA A 343 -29.37 15.38 19.43
C ALA A 343 -30.64 15.46 18.60
N GLY A 344 -31.81 15.43 19.27
CA GLY A 344 -33.11 15.35 18.59
C GLY A 344 -33.29 14.08 17.76
N GLY A 345 -32.64 12.98 18.14
CA GLY A 345 -32.69 11.70 17.42
C GLY A 345 -31.94 11.72 16.09
N GLN A 346 -31.01 12.65 15.87
CA GLN A 346 -30.15 12.69 14.69
C GLN A 346 -28.68 12.86 15.08
N PRO A 347 -27.74 12.25 14.33
CA PRO A 347 -26.32 12.42 14.57
C PRO A 347 -25.87 13.83 14.20
N GLN A 348 -25.14 14.49 15.10
CA GLN A 348 -24.61 15.84 14.95
C GLN A 348 -23.17 15.92 15.44
N LEU A 349 -22.35 16.74 14.77
CA LEU A 349 -20.99 17.02 15.24
C LEU A 349 -21.04 17.87 16.50
N SER A 350 -20.23 17.50 17.50
CA SER A 350 -20.06 18.26 18.75
C SER A 350 -18.62 18.76 18.89
N THR A 351 -17.90 18.35 19.92
CA THR A 351 -16.56 18.80 20.27
C THR A 351 -15.56 18.46 19.16
N ARG A 352 -14.77 19.45 18.74
CA ARG A 352 -13.67 19.24 17.80
C ARG A 352 -12.48 18.61 18.51
N LEU A 353 -11.93 17.54 17.94
CA LEU A 353 -10.74 16.87 18.47
C LEU A 353 -9.47 17.69 18.15
N PRO A 354 -8.51 17.79 19.08
CA PRO A 354 -7.24 18.49 18.87
C PRO A 354 -6.29 17.63 18.01
N LEU A 355 -6.58 17.56 16.72
CA LEU A 355 -5.82 16.78 15.74
C LEU A 355 -5.13 17.67 14.70
N PRO A 356 -4.02 17.21 14.07
CA PRO A 356 -3.40 17.88 12.94
C PRO A 356 -4.39 18.17 11.80
N THR A 357 -4.13 19.21 11.02
CA THR A 357 -5.06 19.67 9.95
C THR A 357 -5.35 18.63 8.87
N LYS A 358 -4.42 17.70 8.62
CA LYS A 358 -4.59 16.58 7.67
C LYS A 358 -5.42 15.41 8.22
N ALA A 359 -5.85 15.47 9.47
CA ALA A 359 -6.66 14.41 10.07
C ALA A 359 -8.09 14.42 9.51
N ASN A 360 -8.61 13.23 9.24
CA ASN A 360 -10.00 12.95 8.92
C ASN A 360 -10.46 11.71 9.70
N PRO A 361 -11.75 11.34 9.69
CA PRO A 361 -12.26 10.26 10.53
C PRO A 361 -11.59 8.88 10.32
N PHE A 362 -10.87 8.66 9.22
CA PHE A 362 -10.33 7.35 8.87
C PHE A 362 -8.83 7.19 9.10
N ASN A 363 -8.08 8.28 9.20
CA ASN A 363 -6.62 8.23 9.07
C ASN A 363 -5.83 8.51 10.34
N PHE A 364 -6.46 8.59 11.51
CA PHE A 364 -5.76 8.90 12.77
C PHE A 364 -5.89 7.80 13.82
N ALA A 365 -4.93 7.79 14.75
CA ALA A 365 -5.02 7.06 16.00
C ALA A 365 -4.24 7.81 17.09
N TYR A 366 -4.67 7.67 18.34
CA TYR A 366 -3.90 8.13 19.49
C TYR A 366 -3.02 6.99 20.02
N LEU A 367 -1.74 7.27 20.27
CA LEU A 367 -0.80 6.34 20.86
C LEU A 367 -0.51 6.77 22.31
N PRO A 368 -1.02 6.04 23.33
CA PRO A 368 -0.76 6.35 24.72
C PRO A 368 0.73 6.26 25.08
N GLU A 369 1.16 7.10 26.00
CA GLU A 369 2.49 7.04 26.63
C GLU A 369 2.36 7.24 28.15
N LYS A 370 3.43 6.92 28.90
CA LYS A 370 3.46 7.14 30.36
C LYS A 370 3.02 8.54 30.79
N SER A 371 3.31 9.55 29.98
CA SER A 371 2.94 10.94 30.21
C SER A 371 2.38 11.57 28.94
N GLY A 372 1.08 11.36 28.72
CA GLY A 372 0.33 11.93 27.60
C GLY A 372 0.17 10.95 26.45
N TYR A 373 0.27 11.45 25.22
CA TYR A 373 0.06 10.66 24.01
C TYR A 373 0.75 11.27 22.79
N LYS A 374 0.93 10.45 21.77
CA LYS A 374 1.20 10.88 20.40
C LYS A 374 -0.05 10.76 19.54
N VAL A 375 -0.09 11.50 18.44
CA VAL A 375 -1.11 11.38 17.41
C VAL A 375 -0.46 10.80 16.16
N LEU A 376 -0.97 9.68 15.69
CA LEU A 376 -0.55 9.03 14.45
C LEU A 376 -1.51 9.45 13.34
N ILE A 377 -0.97 9.82 12.18
CA ILE A 377 -1.74 10.10 10.96
C ILE A 377 -1.18 9.24 9.84
N ASN A 378 -2.04 8.48 9.16
CA ASN A 378 -1.72 7.90 7.85
C ASN A 378 -1.90 8.98 6.79
N ASP A 379 -0.81 9.40 6.16
CA ASP A 379 -0.84 10.47 5.18
C ASP A 379 -1.28 10.00 3.78
N ASP A 380 -1.33 10.94 2.84
CA ASP A 380 -1.72 10.71 1.45
C ASP A 380 -0.77 9.79 0.67
N GLN A 381 0.42 9.50 1.24
CA GLN A 381 1.41 8.59 0.69
C GLN A 381 1.43 7.24 1.42
N ASP A 382 0.40 6.94 2.21
CA ASP A 382 0.27 5.76 3.07
C ASP A 382 1.36 5.66 4.15
N ARG A 383 2.04 6.76 4.52
CA ARG A 383 3.06 6.75 5.59
C ARG A 383 2.44 7.11 6.92
N ILE A 384 2.96 6.54 8.00
CA ILE A 384 2.53 6.89 9.35
C ILE A 384 3.38 8.07 9.82
N VAL A 385 2.74 9.21 10.02
CA VAL A 385 3.34 10.43 10.53
C VAL A 385 2.98 10.59 12.00
N VAL A 386 3.99 10.84 12.84
CA VAL A 386 3.83 10.98 14.29
C VAL A 386 3.86 12.46 14.67
N TYR A 387 2.88 12.86 15.46
CA TYR A 387 2.75 14.20 16.02
C TYR A 387 2.75 14.15 17.55
N THR A 388 3.25 15.20 18.18
CA THR A 388 3.06 15.44 19.62
C THR A 388 1.58 15.74 19.92
N ALA A 389 1.17 15.65 21.18
CA ALA A 389 -0.16 16.09 21.62
C ALA A 389 -0.47 17.57 21.30
N LYS A 390 0.56 18.39 21.06
CA LYS A 390 0.43 19.80 20.66
C LYS A 390 0.33 20.00 19.15
N GLY A 391 0.40 18.92 18.35
CA GLY A 391 0.30 18.96 16.90
C GLY A 391 1.61 19.20 16.16
N GLU A 392 2.76 19.06 16.82
CA GLU A 392 4.08 19.18 16.18
C GLU A 392 4.48 17.86 15.54
N ARG A 393 4.81 17.87 14.24
CA ARG A 393 5.31 16.68 13.54
C ARG A 393 6.73 16.35 14.00
N ILE A 394 6.97 15.10 14.39
CA ILE A 394 8.27 14.66 14.92
C ILE A 394 8.89 13.48 14.16
N ALA A 395 8.09 12.64 13.49
CA ALA A 395 8.60 11.50 12.72
C ALA A 395 7.66 11.11 11.59
N ALA A 396 8.16 10.33 10.64
CA ALA A 396 7.37 9.64 9.62
C ALA A 396 8.04 8.33 9.21
N THR A 397 7.26 7.30 8.90
CA THR A 397 7.78 6.05 8.35
C THR A 397 8.28 6.22 6.93
N GLU A 398 9.33 5.51 6.55
CA GLU A 398 9.74 5.39 5.14
C GLU A 398 8.82 4.41 4.38
N GLU A 399 8.42 3.36 5.07
CA GLU A 399 7.53 2.33 4.57
C GLU A 399 6.07 2.80 4.53
N GLN A 400 5.33 2.25 3.56
CA GLN A 400 3.89 2.45 3.40
C GLN A 400 3.09 1.40 4.17
N TYR A 401 2.02 1.84 4.81
CA TYR A 401 1.13 1.10 5.68
C TYR A 401 -0.33 1.53 5.49
N CYS A 402 -1.26 0.69 5.92
CA CYS A 402 -2.70 0.96 5.89
C CYS A 402 -3.29 1.20 4.47
N GLY A 403 -2.53 0.95 3.40
CA GLY A 403 -3.01 1.15 2.04
C GLY A 403 -4.20 0.25 1.69
N SER A 404 -5.25 0.86 1.12
CA SER A 404 -6.44 0.16 0.63
C SER A 404 -6.68 0.43 -0.87
N ALA A 405 -7.67 -0.27 -1.44
CA ALA A 405 -8.18 -0.05 -2.79
C ALA A 405 -9.49 0.75 -2.82
N ILE A 406 -9.90 1.33 -1.68
CA ILE A 406 -11.16 2.06 -1.53
C ILE A 406 -10.89 3.53 -1.84
N GLY A 407 -11.08 3.92 -3.09
CA GLY A 407 -10.88 5.30 -3.55
C GLY A 407 -12.13 6.16 -3.48
N LEU A 408 -11.94 7.43 -3.14
CA LEU A 408 -12.87 8.53 -3.30
C LEU A 408 -12.34 9.50 -4.36
N GLU A 409 -13.13 9.74 -5.39
CA GLU A 409 -12.78 10.69 -6.45
C GLU A 409 -12.92 12.13 -5.96
N TYR A 410 -11.89 12.94 -6.17
CA TYR A 410 -11.94 14.39 -5.95
C TYR A 410 -11.32 15.16 -7.11
N ASP A 411 -11.74 16.41 -7.24
CA ASP A 411 -11.26 17.32 -8.27
C ASP A 411 -10.45 18.46 -7.60
N PRO A 412 -9.11 18.46 -7.71
CA PRO A 412 -8.28 19.49 -7.11
C PRO A 412 -8.36 20.85 -7.81
N LEU A 413 -9.00 20.96 -8.99
CA LEU A 413 -8.92 22.12 -9.88
C LEU A 413 -10.17 23.02 -9.90
N MET A 414 -11.15 22.82 -9.01
CA MET A 414 -12.31 23.74 -8.88
C MET A 414 -12.02 24.98 -8.00
N ALA A 415 -10.81 25.55 -8.11
CA ALA A 415 -10.51 26.94 -7.79
C ALA A 415 -10.81 27.82 -9.03
N PRO A 416 -11.06 29.14 -8.91
CA PRO A 416 -11.62 29.96 -10.00
C PRO A 416 -10.57 30.34 -11.07
N MET A 417 -9.90 29.37 -11.69
CA MET A 417 -9.00 29.55 -12.84
C MET A 417 -9.25 28.42 -13.84
N GLU A 418 -9.20 28.77 -15.13
CA GLU A 418 -9.67 28.00 -16.29
C GLU A 418 -9.44 26.49 -16.24
N LYS A 419 -10.52 25.72 -16.50
CA LYS A 419 -10.47 24.27 -16.66
C LYS A 419 -9.46 23.88 -17.77
N PRO A 420 -8.52 22.96 -17.53
CA PRO A 420 -7.71 22.38 -18.60
C PRO A 420 -8.60 21.63 -19.59
N LYS A 421 -8.34 21.78 -20.89
CA LYS A 421 -9.06 21.12 -22.00
C LYS A 421 -8.65 19.65 -22.21
N THR A 422 -8.41 18.89 -21.14
CA THR A 422 -8.09 17.46 -21.24
C THR A 422 -9.00 16.67 -20.32
N ASP A 423 -9.80 15.79 -20.92
CA ASP A 423 -10.77 14.95 -20.23
C ASP A 423 -10.06 13.99 -19.25
N HIS A 424 -10.33 14.20 -17.95
CA HIS A 424 -10.27 13.23 -16.85
C HIS A 424 -8.90 12.65 -16.47
N LEU A 425 -8.14 13.37 -15.63
CA LEU A 425 -7.28 12.73 -14.62
C LEU A 425 -8.05 12.74 -13.29
N TRP A 426 -8.87 11.71 -13.03
CA TRP A 426 -9.50 11.56 -11.72
C TRP A 426 -8.42 11.39 -10.65
N THR A 427 -8.40 12.29 -9.66
CA THR A 427 -7.51 12.18 -8.51
C THR A 427 -8.27 11.47 -7.39
N TYR A 428 -7.66 10.45 -6.78
CA TYR A 428 -8.30 9.64 -5.74
C TYR A 428 -7.68 9.92 -4.37
N TYR A 429 -8.53 10.02 -3.35
CA TYR A 429 -8.14 9.84 -1.96
C TYR A 429 -8.49 8.40 -1.56
N TYR A 430 -7.54 7.63 -1.07
CA TYR A 430 -7.80 6.25 -0.62
C TYR A 430 -8.07 6.22 0.88
N ILE A 431 -9.16 5.56 1.28
CA ILE A 431 -9.51 5.38 2.68
C ILE A 431 -8.50 4.41 3.31
N PRO A 432 -7.68 4.80 4.30
CA PRO A 432 -6.73 3.89 4.89
C PRO A 432 -7.42 2.81 5.74
N LEU A 433 -6.79 1.65 5.83
CA LEU A 433 -7.15 0.60 6.78
C LEU A 433 -6.80 1.04 8.21
N PRO A 434 -7.54 0.59 9.24
CA PRO A 434 -7.47 1.16 10.58
C PRO A 434 -6.13 0.91 11.27
N MET A 435 -5.56 1.91 11.95
CA MET A 435 -4.44 1.67 12.88
C MET A 435 -5.00 1.18 14.22
N ILE A 436 -4.69 -0.05 14.64
CA ILE A 436 -5.16 -0.57 15.92
C ILE A 436 -4.04 -0.40 16.95
N VAL A 437 -4.30 0.43 17.96
CA VAL A 437 -3.38 0.64 19.08
C VAL A 437 -3.78 -0.27 20.23
N ALA A 438 -2.87 -1.11 20.69
CA ALA A 438 -3.11 -2.06 21.77
C ALA A 438 -1.82 -2.34 22.54
N ASN A 439 -1.95 -2.63 23.82
CA ASN A 439 -0.85 -3.11 24.64
C ASN A 439 -0.95 -4.64 24.70
N LEU A 440 -0.20 -5.32 23.83
CA LEU A 440 -0.34 -6.75 23.59
C LEU A 440 0.39 -7.60 24.63
N ASP A 441 1.51 -7.11 25.15
CA ASP A 441 2.35 -7.82 26.13
C ASP A 441 2.14 -7.35 27.58
N LYS A 442 1.22 -6.40 27.78
CA LYS A 442 0.88 -5.79 29.07
C LYS A 442 2.09 -5.09 29.71
N ASP A 443 2.99 -4.54 28.89
CA ASP A 443 4.11 -3.70 29.35
C ASP A 443 3.71 -2.22 29.47
N ASP A 444 4.66 -1.31 29.59
CA ASP A 444 4.40 0.13 29.69
C ASP A 444 4.20 0.84 28.33
N ARG A 445 4.24 0.09 27.24
CA ARG A 445 4.22 0.56 25.85
C ARG A 445 2.99 0.00 25.14
N TYR A 446 2.65 0.66 24.05
CA TYR A 446 1.56 0.26 23.19
C TYR A 446 2.13 -0.03 21.81
N GLU A 447 1.68 -1.14 21.23
CA GLU A 447 1.92 -1.49 19.84
C GLU A 447 0.86 -0.87 18.94
N VAL A 448 1.25 -0.63 17.69
CA VAL A 448 0.37 -0.18 16.61
C VAL A 448 0.34 -1.28 15.55
N LEU A 449 -0.77 -2.00 15.47
CA LEU A 449 -1.01 -2.96 14.41
C LEU A 449 -1.48 -2.25 13.15
N VAL A 450 -0.75 -2.49 12.06
CA VAL A 450 -0.99 -1.89 10.76
C VAL A 450 -0.87 -2.92 9.64
N SER A 451 -1.71 -2.84 8.63
CA SER A 451 -1.54 -3.66 7.43
C SER A 451 -0.45 -3.11 6.54
N LYS A 452 0.28 -4.01 5.90
CA LYS A 452 1.15 -3.72 4.75
C LYS A 452 0.67 -4.54 3.56
N ASN A 453 -0.16 -3.91 2.73
CA ASN A 453 -0.61 -4.50 1.48
C ASN A 453 0.47 -4.33 0.41
N ILE A 454 0.88 -5.44 -0.20
CA ILE A 454 2.00 -5.50 -1.15
C ILE A 454 1.43 -5.64 -2.55
N SER A 455 1.66 -4.60 -3.36
CA SER A 455 1.39 -4.63 -4.79
C SER A 455 2.69 -4.89 -5.54
N LEU A 456 2.67 -5.88 -6.43
CA LEU A 456 3.77 -6.12 -7.36
C LEU A 456 3.85 -5.02 -8.44
N ALA A 457 2.77 -4.23 -8.62
CA ALA A 457 2.64 -3.23 -9.68
C ALA A 457 2.65 -1.78 -9.18
N ALA A 458 2.38 -1.51 -7.89
CA ALA A 458 2.47 -0.15 -7.32
C ALA A 458 3.90 0.42 -7.32
N GLN A 459 4.92 -0.44 -7.43
CA GLN A 459 6.31 -0.01 -7.67
C GLN A 459 6.50 0.73 -9.01
N PHE A 460 5.53 0.64 -9.92
CA PHE A 460 5.57 1.21 -11.27
C PHE A 460 4.44 2.21 -11.55
N PHE A 461 3.35 2.17 -10.77
CA PHE A 461 2.18 3.04 -10.90
C PHE A 461 1.65 3.40 -9.50
N GLU A 462 1.92 4.62 -9.03
CA GLU A 462 1.55 5.05 -7.67
C GLU A 462 0.03 4.98 -7.39
N THR A 463 -0.81 5.05 -8.42
CA THR A 463 -2.28 4.95 -8.33
C THR A 463 -2.82 3.52 -8.46
N PHE A 464 -1.97 2.53 -8.76
CA PHE A 464 -2.40 1.15 -8.97
C PHE A 464 -2.55 0.40 -7.65
N ARG A 465 -3.72 0.57 -7.00
CA ARG A 465 -4.06 -0.05 -5.72
C ARG A 465 -4.60 -1.48 -5.85
N THR A 466 -3.83 -2.35 -6.50
CA THR A 466 -4.14 -3.77 -6.61
C THR A 466 -3.08 -4.61 -5.91
N PHE A 467 -3.48 -5.30 -4.86
CA PHE A 467 -2.59 -6.05 -3.98
C PHE A 467 -2.76 -7.54 -4.21
N SER A 468 -1.65 -8.28 -4.16
CA SER A 468 -1.67 -9.75 -4.32
C SER A 468 -1.25 -10.48 -3.04
N GLN A 469 -0.66 -9.72 -2.12
CA GLN A 469 -0.15 -10.18 -0.84
C GLN A 469 -0.40 -9.10 0.22
N GLY A 470 -0.49 -9.53 1.47
CA GLY A 470 -0.53 -8.62 2.61
C GLY A 470 0.21 -9.19 3.80
N GLU A 471 0.62 -8.31 4.71
CA GLU A 471 1.20 -8.63 6.01
C GLU A 471 0.50 -7.76 7.07
N ILE A 472 0.41 -8.22 8.31
CA ILE A 472 0.14 -7.35 9.46
C ILE A 472 1.46 -7.12 10.20
N HIS A 473 1.76 -5.86 10.50
CA HIS A 473 2.96 -5.43 11.20
C HIS A 473 2.54 -4.85 12.54
N ALA A 474 3.26 -5.21 13.61
CA ALA A 474 3.19 -4.51 14.88
C ALA A 474 4.36 -3.55 14.96
N LEU A 475 4.05 -2.26 15.06
CA LEU A 475 5.04 -1.21 15.23
C LEU A 475 5.06 -0.74 16.69
N TYR A 476 6.18 -0.20 17.12
CA TYR A 476 6.31 0.47 18.42
C TYR A 476 7.06 1.80 18.25
N TRP A 477 6.78 2.74 19.15
CA TRP A 477 7.49 4.02 19.22
C TRP A 477 8.71 3.90 20.14
N ASP A 478 9.90 4.23 19.64
CA ASP A 478 11.15 4.15 20.41
C ASP A 478 11.61 5.50 21.01
N GLY A 479 10.87 6.57 20.77
CA GLY A 479 11.24 7.95 21.14
C GLY A 479 11.73 8.80 19.97
N VAL A 480 12.12 8.18 18.86
CA VAL A 480 12.62 8.85 17.65
C VAL A 480 11.74 8.54 16.43
N GLY A 481 11.30 7.29 16.29
CA GLY A 481 10.56 6.80 15.14
C GLY A 481 9.64 5.62 15.46
N MET A 482 8.82 5.24 14.48
CA MET A 482 8.06 4.00 14.52
C MET A 482 8.93 2.87 13.98
N ASN A 483 9.19 1.85 14.80
CA ASN A 483 9.98 0.68 14.43
C ASN A 483 9.14 -0.59 14.38
N LEU A 484 9.54 -1.53 13.53
CA LEU A 484 8.92 -2.85 13.46
C LEU A 484 9.29 -3.69 14.68
N LEU A 485 8.28 -4.16 15.43
CA LEU A 485 8.45 -5.12 16.50
C LEU A 485 8.41 -6.55 15.95
N TRP A 486 7.34 -6.87 15.22
CA TRP A 486 7.15 -8.15 14.56
C TRP A 486 6.17 -8.01 13.40
N LYS A 487 6.10 -9.03 12.54
CA LYS A 487 5.11 -9.10 11.45
C LYS A 487 4.65 -10.52 11.19
N THR A 488 3.50 -10.64 10.53
CA THR A 488 3.02 -11.91 10.01
C THR A 488 3.88 -12.41 8.86
N ARG A 489 3.81 -13.72 8.60
CA ARG A 489 4.18 -14.25 7.28
C ARG A 489 3.33 -13.57 6.20
N ARG A 490 3.82 -13.61 4.96
CA ARG A 490 3.07 -13.13 3.80
C ARG A 490 1.78 -13.91 3.63
N ILE A 491 0.68 -13.20 3.67
CA ILE A 491 -0.66 -13.72 3.41
C ILE A 491 -0.91 -13.58 1.91
N LYS A 492 -1.32 -14.66 1.25
CA LYS A 492 -1.71 -14.62 -0.17
C LYS A 492 -3.11 -14.04 -0.29
N GLY A 493 -3.23 -12.89 -0.93
CA GLY A 493 -4.48 -12.11 -0.99
C GLY A 493 -4.29 -10.68 -0.47
N THR A 494 -5.34 -9.89 -0.61
CA THR A 494 -5.37 -8.49 -0.17
C THR A 494 -5.98 -8.42 1.21
N VAL A 495 -5.29 -7.80 2.17
CA VAL A 495 -5.90 -7.48 3.48
C VAL A 495 -6.90 -6.34 3.27
N THR A 496 -8.12 -6.51 3.75
CA THR A 496 -9.21 -5.55 3.61
C THR A 496 -9.75 -5.05 4.95
N GLY A 497 -9.38 -5.69 6.04
CA GLY A 497 -9.69 -5.27 7.40
C GLY A 497 -9.06 -6.22 8.41
N TYR A 498 -8.94 -5.78 9.66
CA TYR A 498 -8.44 -6.58 10.76
C TYR A 498 -8.96 -6.02 12.08
N ALA A 499 -8.97 -6.85 13.11
CA ALA A 499 -9.44 -6.52 14.45
C ALA A 499 -8.67 -7.30 15.51
N LEU A 500 -8.69 -6.81 16.74
CA LEU A 500 -8.34 -7.57 17.94
C LEU A 500 -9.63 -7.93 18.67
N ALA A 501 -10.08 -9.17 18.50
CA ALA A 501 -11.37 -9.63 19.00
C ALA A 501 -11.31 -11.12 19.31
N ASP A 502 -12.16 -11.54 20.23
CA ASP A 502 -12.40 -12.93 20.61
C ASP A 502 -13.45 -13.49 19.64
N ILE A 503 -12.98 -14.04 18.52
CA ILE A 503 -13.84 -14.40 17.38
C ILE A 503 -14.58 -15.72 17.60
N ASP A 504 -13.99 -16.62 18.39
CA ASP A 504 -14.54 -17.93 18.69
C ASP A 504 -15.21 -18.01 20.08
N ASN A 505 -15.25 -16.89 20.82
CA ASN A 505 -15.90 -16.72 22.11
C ASN A 505 -15.28 -17.62 23.21
N ASP A 506 -13.96 -17.77 23.17
CA ASP A 506 -13.20 -18.55 24.16
C ASP A 506 -12.70 -17.70 25.36
N GLY A 507 -12.95 -16.39 25.32
CA GLY A 507 -12.54 -15.41 26.32
C GLY A 507 -11.17 -14.77 26.06
N GLN A 508 -10.45 -15.16 25.01
CA GLN A 508 -9.16 -14.62 24.59
C GLN A 508 -9.29 -13.89 23.27
N LYS A 509 -8.49 -12.84 23.07
CA LYS A 509 -8.53 -12.07 21.81
C LYS A 509 -7.53 -12.63 20.81
N GLU A 510 -7.99 -12.83 19.58
CA GLU A 510 -7.17 -13.12 18.42
C GLU A 510 -6.90 -11.85 17.62
N MET A 511 -5.80 -11.88 16.87
CA MET A 511 -5.68 -10.99 15.72
C MET A 511 -6.45 -11.59 14.55
N VAL A 512 -7.59 -10.99 14.24
CA VAL A 512 -8.45 -11.38 13.12
C VAL A 512 -8.06 -10.56 11.90
N VAL A 513 -7.90 -11.23 10.75
CA VAL A 513 -7.54 -10.61 9.48
C VAL A 513 -8.54 -11.03 8.40
N CYS A 514 -9.24 -10.06 7.82
CA CYS A 514 -10.12 -10.25 6.68
C CYS A 514 -9.33 -10.03 5.38
N LEU A 515 -9.44 -10.97 4.43
CA LEU A 515 -8.73 -10.92 3.18
C LEU A 515 -9.60 -11.29 1.98
N ASN A 516 -9.32 -10.66 0.84
CA ASN A 516 -9.82 -11.10 -0.45
C ASN A 516 -8.77 -11.97 -1.15
N THR A 517 -9.20 -13.12 -1.68
CA THR A 517 -8.35 -13.99 -2.49
C THR A 517 -7.89 -13.26 -3.75
N TRP A 518 -6.72 -13.67 -4.25
CA TRP A 518 -6.17 -13.20 -5.51
C TRP A 518 -6.20 -14.33 -6.55
N PRO A 519 -7.28 -14.46 -7.35
CA PRO A 519 -7.41 -15.52 -8.34
C PRO A 519 -6.61 -15.26 -9.63
N GLY A 520 -5.85 -14.17 -9.70
CA GLY A 520 -5.13 -13.77 -10.91
C GLY A 520 -6.07 -13.33 -12.04
N ALA A 521 -5.87 -13.88 -13.25
CA ALA A 521 -6.56 -13.49 -14.48
C ALA A 521 -8.07 -13.79 -14.51
N ALA A 522 -8.60 -14.54 -13.54
CA ALA A 522 -10.04 -14.83 -13.44
C ALA A 522 -10.89 -13.61 -12.98
N GLY A 523 -10.26 -12.47 -12.68
CA GLY A 523 -10.93 -11.19 -12.46
C GLY A 523 -11.52 -10.98 -11.05
N VAL A 524 -12.10 -9.80 -10.83
CA VAL A 524 -12.63 -9.37 -9.52
C VAL A 524 -13.80 -10.24 -9.04
N TYR A 525 -14.62 -10.75 -9.96
CA TYR A 525 -15.78 -11.60 -9.66
C TYR A 525 -15.42 -12.99 -9.11
N ALA A 526 -14.19 -13.45 -9.35
CA ALA A 526 -13.68 -14.70 -8.78
C ALA A 526 -13.05 -14.50 -7.39
N ARG A 527 -12.94 -13.25 -6.91
CA ARG A 527 -12.44 -12.98 -5.56
C ARG A 527 -13.44 -13.48 -4.54
N ARG A 528 -12.90 -14.11 -3.50
CA ARG A 528 -13.64 -14.63 -2.36
C ARG A 528 -13.06 -14.05 -1.10
N THR A 529 -13.87 -13.92 -0.07
CA THR A 529 -13.40 -13.46 1.25
C THR A 529 -13.05 -14.66 2.10
N ILE A 530 -11.94 -14.55 2.83
CA ILE A 530 -11.50 -15.47 3.87
C ILE A 530 -11.20 -14.65 5.12
N VAL A 531 -11.50 -15.19 6.29
CA VAL A 531 -11.08 -14.64 7.58
C VAL A 531 -10.03 -15.57 8.18
N LEU A 532 -8.94 -15.00 8.67
CA LEU A 532 -7.90 -15.68 9.43
C LEU A 532 -7.94 -15.17 10.87
N ALA A 533 -7.70 -16.04 11.84
CA ALA A 533 -7.54 -15.65 13.24
C ALA A 533 -6.22 -16.24 13.77
N TYR A 534 -5.37 -15.38 14.34
CA TYR A 534 -4.09 -15.76 14.90
C TYR A 534 -4.16 -15.64 16.42
N LYS A 535 -3.89 -16.74 17.14
CA LYS A 535 -3.71 -16.68 18.60
C LYS A 535 -2.53 -15.76 18.93
N LEU A 536 -2.73 -14.86 19.90
CA LEU A 536 -1.73 -13.88 20.34
C LEU A 536 -0.95 -14.29 21.59
N ASP A 537 -1.31 -15.41 22.22
CA ASP A 537 -0.61 -16.01 23.36
C ASP A 537 -0.17 -17.44 23.01
N ALA A 538 1.11 -17.75 23.23
CA ALA A 538 1.67 -19.09 23.01
C ALA A 538 1.75 -19.93 24.30
N SER A 539 1.43 -19.36 25.46
CA SER A 539 1.41 -20.09 26.74
C SER A 539 0.32 -21.16 26.81
N GLY A 540 -0.73 -21.05 25.99
CA GLY A 540 -1.81 -22.04 25.84
C GLY A 540 -1.56 -23.13 24.78
N MET A 541 -0.44 -23.14 24.06
CA MET A 541 -0.17 -24.17 23.03
C MET A 541 0.08 -25.59 23.57
N SER A 542 -0.14 -25.83 24.87
CA SER A 542 0.05 -27.14 25.52
C SER A 542 -1.22 -27.99 25.67
N GLN A 543 -2.37 -27.60 25.10
CA GLN A 543 -3.53 -28.52 25.02
C GLN A 543 -3.76 -29.02 23.58
N PRO A 544 -3.56 -30.33 23.31
CA PRO A 544 -3.95 -30.91 22.03
C PRO A 544 -5.48 -30.88 21.93
N GLY A 545 -6.01 -30.05 21.02
CA GLY A 545 -7.45 -29.89 20.75
C GLY A 545 -7.83 -28.51 20.22
N GLU A 546 -7.09 -27.47 20.58
CA GLU A 546 -7.50 -26.07 20.33
C GLU A 546 -6.73 -25.41 19.16
N PHE A 547 -6.91 -25.96 17.95
CA PHE A 547 -6.29 -25.59 16.65
C PHE A 547 -5.11 -26.46 16.16
N GLY A 548 -5.14 -27.77 16.45
CA GLY A 548 -4.25 -28.76 15.81
C GLY A 548 -4.78 -30.19 15.89
N ILE A 549 -5.23 -30.70 14.74
CA ILE A 549 -5.53 -32.11 14.38
C ILE A 549 -6.40 -32.87 15.40
N ASP A 550 -7.69 -33.00 15.10
CA ASP A 550 -8.49 -34.07 15.70
C ASP A 550 -7.82 -35.40 15.36
N LYS A 551 -7.37 -36.13 16.40
CA LYS A 551 -7.09 -37.55 16.25
C LYS A 551 -8.39 -38.19 15.77
N GLU A 552 -8.35 -38.84 14.61
CA GLU A 552 -9.30 -39.92 14.32
C GLU A 552 -9.25 -40.87 15.53
N ALA A 553 -10.32 -40.85 16.33
CA ALA A 553 -10.59 -41.89 17.29
C ALA A 553 -10.89 -43.16 16.47
N GLY A 554 -10.07 -44.18 16.64
CA GLY A 554 -10.14 -45.39 15.85
C GLY A 554 -11.47 -46.14 15.97
N GLU A 555 -11.82 -46.80 14.88
CA GLU A 555 -12.15 -48.22 14.88
C GLU A 555 -11.19 -48.95 13.93
#